data_AF-A0AAW0IUX4-F1
#
_entry.id   AF-A0AAW0IUX4-F1
#
_cell.length_a   1.000
_cell.length_b   1.000
_cell.length_c   1.000
_cell.angle_alpha   90.00
_cell.angle_beta   90.00
_cell.angle_gamma   90.00
#
_symmetry.space_group_name_H-M   'P 1'
#
loop_
_entity.id
_entity.type
_entity.pdbx_description
1 polymer ?
#
loop_
_entity_poly.entity_id
_entity_poly.type
_entity_poly.pdbx_seq_one_letter_code
_entity_poly.pdbx_strand_id
1 'polypeptide(L)'
;MNTIKFCQNILQQKPVDWEPILRNNLSQPICNVDLVITVGGQPFHDDSVPVVGVNSDPTQIEEVEQFSNEFDANRSTGHLCAATVNNFQQVLDDILEGRKVPSKLSRISVHVKSHLLSTYALNDILIAHPCPATLSRFSFK
;
A
#
# COMPACT_ATOMS: atom_id res chain seq x y z
N MET A 1 3.61 -16.66 -10.64
CA MET A 1 2.13 -16.59 -10.65
C MET A 1 1.73 -15.13 -10.74
N ASN A 2 0.72 -14.74 -11.53
CA ASN A 2 0.32 -13.34 -11.64
C ASN A 2 -0.66 -12.99 -10.51
N THR A 3 -0.21 -12.27 -9.48
CA THR A 3 -0.99 -11.89 -8.30
C THR A 3 -2.30 -11.18 -8.66
N ILE A 4 -2.29 -10.33 -9.69
CA ILE A 4 -3.49 -9.61 -10.14
C ILE A 4 -4.56 -10.61 -10.63
N LYS A 5 -4.17 -11.53 -11.51
CA LYS A 5 -5.10 -12.56 -12.02
C LYS A 5 -5.64 -13.45 -10.91
N PHE A 6 -4.79 -13.78 -9.94
CA PHE A 6 -5.20 -14.56 -8.78
C PHE A 6 -6.27 -13.83 -7.94
N CYS A 7 -6.05 -12.56 -7.61
CA CYS A 7 -7.04 -11.75 -6.90
C CYS A 7 -8.36 -11.62 -7.68
N GLN A 8 -8.28 -11.40 -9.00
CA GLN A 8 -9.46 -11.31 -9.87
C GLN A 8 -10.27 -12.61 -9.88
N ASN A 9 -9.61 -13.77 -10.00
CA ASN A 9 -10.29 -15.07 -9.97
C ASN A 9 -11.04 -15.30 -8.66
N ILE A 10 -10.47 -14.86 -7.53
CA ILE A 10 -11.14 -14.94 -6.22
C ILE A 10 -12.34 -14.00 -6.19
N LEU A 11 -12.19 -12.75 -6.62
CA LEU A 11 -13.29 -11.76 -6.64
C LEU A 11 -14.46 -12.22 -7.51
N GLN A 12 -14.20 -12.87 -8.65
CA GLN A 12 -15.25 -13.45 -9.51
C GLN A 12 -16.12 -14.51 -8.82
N GLN A 13 -15.60 -15.16 -7.77
CA GLN A 13 -16.32 -16.19 -7.02
C GLN A 13 -17.09 -15.61 -5.82
N LYS A 14 -16.99 -14.31 -5.56
CA LYS A 14 -17.63 -13.64 -4.43
C LYS A 14 -18.85 -12.84 -4.92
N PRO A 15 -19.91 -12.72 -4.10
CA PRO A 15 -21.09 -11.94 -4.43
C PRO A 15 -20.84 -10.44 -4.20
N VAL A 16 -19.84 -9.88 -4.89
CA VAL A 16 -19.45 -8.47 -4.80
C VAL A 16 -19.24 -7.89 -6.19
N ASP A 17 -19.63 -6.63 -6.37
CA ASP A 17 -19.29 -5.88 -7.55
C ASP A 17 -17.85 -5.37 -7.42
N TRP A 18 -17.06 -5.48 -8.48
CA TRP A 18 -15.68 -5.03 -8.49
C TRP A 18 -15.25 -4.57 -9.89
N GLU A 19 -14.33 -3.62 -9.92
CA GLU A 19 -13.69 -3.16 -11.14
C GLU A 19 -12.16 -3.13 -10.99
N PRO A 20 -11.40 -3.58 -12.01
CA PRO A 20 -9.95 -3.46 -11.99
C PRO A 20 -9.51 -2.09 -12.51
N ILE A 21 -8.72 -1.38 -11.72
CA ILE A 21 -8.13 -0.10 -12.13
C ILE A 21 -6.60 -0.20 -12.10
N LEU A 22 -5.95 0.20 -13.21
CA LEU A 22 -4.51 0.36 -13.26
C LEU A 22 -4.10 1.68 -12.61
N ARG A 23 -3.08 1.65 -11.76
CA ARG A 23 -2.58 2.85 -11.06
C ARG A 23 -2.27 4.02 -12.00
N ASN A 24 -1.71 3.74 -13.18
CA ASN A 24 -1.37 4.78 -14.16
C ASN A 24 -2.58 5.49 -14.76
N ASN A 25 -3.78 4.93 -14.59
CA ASN A 25 -5.03 5.49 -15.08
C ASN A 25 -5.76 6.30 -14.00
N LEU A 26 -5.23 6.36 -12.77
CA LEU A 26 -5.79 7.15 -11.68
C LEU A 26 -5.40 8.62 -11.84
N SER A 27 -6.37 9.46 -12.19
CA SER A 27 -6.24 10.93 -12.19
C SER A 27 -6.79 11.58 -10.93
N GLN A 28 -7.65 10.86 -10.19
CA GLN A 28 -8.31 11.30 -8.97
C GLN A 28 -8.23 10.20 -7.91
N PRO A 29 -8.32 10.53 -6.60
CA PRO A 29 -8.48 9.54 -5.55
C PRO A 29 -9.71 8.65 -5.78
N ILE A 30 -9.61 7.37 -5.43
CA ILE A 30 -10.73 6.43 -5.50
C ILE A 30 -11.74 6.79 -4.40
N CYS A 31 -13.01 6.89 -4.76
CA CYS A 31 -14.13 7.19 -3.87
C CYS A 31 -15.38 6.40 -4.28
N ASN A 32 -16.43 6.44 -3.44
CA ASN A 32 -17.72 5.76 -3.68
C ASN A 32 -17.64 4.23 -3.84
N VAL A 33 -16.71 3.60 -3.13
CA VAL A 33 -16.61 2.14 -3.03
C VAL A 33 -16.47 1.74 -1.57
N ASP A 34 -16.88 0.52 -1.22
CA ASP A 34 -16.85 0.03 0.16
C ASP A 34 -15.44 -0.39 0.60
N LEU A 35 -14.60 -0.80 -0.35
CA LEU A 35 -13.26 -1.31 -0.09
C LEU A 35 -12.36 -1.12 -1.31
N VAL A 36 -11.11 -0.70 -1.09
CA VAL A 36 -10.05 -0.73 -2.12
C VAL A 36 -9.09 -1.86 -1.83
N ILE A 37 -8.85 -2.72 -2.83
CA ILE A 37 -7.83 -3.77 -2.77
C ILE A 37 -6.64 -3.32 -3.62
N THR A 38 -5.46 -3.21 -3.01
CA THR A 38 -4.23 -2.92 -3.76
C THR A 38 -3.38 -4.15 -3.93
N VAL A 39 -2.72 -4.26 -5.08
CA VAL A 39 -1.77 -5.34 -5.37
C VAL A 39 -0.38 -4.73 -5.54
N GLY A 40 0.55 -5.15 -4.69
CA GLY A 40 1.97 -4.76 -4.71
C GLY A 40 2.36 -3.69 -3.70
N GLY A 41 1.63 -2.58 -3.60
CA GLY A 41 2.04 -1.44 -2.75
C GLY A 41 0.91 -0.53 -2.26
N GLN A 42 1.30 0.54 -1.54
CA GLN A 42 0.38 1.51 -0.95
C GLN A 42 -0.38 2.30 -2.03
N PRO A 43 -1.72 2.46 -1.91
CA PRO A 43 -2.47 3.30 -2.84
C PRO A 43 -2.31 4.78 -2.57
N PHE A 44 -2.61 5.55 -3.60
CA PHE A 44 -3.00 6.95 -3.48
C PHE A 44 -4.51 6.97 -3.20
N HIS A 45 -4.92 7.19 -1.95
CA HIS A 45 -6.32 7.07 -1.55
C HIS A 45 -6.86 8.35 -0.90
N ASP A 46 -8.18 8.53 -1.00
CA ASP A 46 -8.96 9.40 -0.11
C ASP A 46 -9.10 8.70 1.26
N ASP A 47 -9.11 9.46 2.36
CA ASP A 47 -9.09 8.92 3.73
C ASP A 47 -10.45 8.31 4.15
N SER A 48 -11.44 8.30 3.26
CA SER A 48 -12.81 7.85 3.50
C SER A 48 -13.03 6.35 3.28
N VAL A 49 -12.19 5.69 2.47
CA VAL A 49 -12.40 4.29 2.04
C VAL A 49 -11.34 3.37 2.67
N PRO A 50 -11.73 2.24 3.29
CA PRO A 50 -10.76 1.28 3.82
C PRO A 50 -9.96 0.60 2.70
N VAL A 51 -8.71 0.29 3.01
CA VAL A 51 -7.75 -0.28 2.06
C VAL A 51 -7.21 -1.62 2.57
N VAL A 52 -7.15 -2.60 1.68
CA VAL A 52 -6.48 -3.89 1.89
C VAL A 52 -5.34 -4.04 0.90
N GLY A 53 -4.11 -4.04 1.40
CA GLY A 53 -2.93 -4.32 0.58
C GLY A 53 -2.66 -5.82 0.45
N VAL A 54 -2.40 -6.27 -0.78
CA VAL A 54 -1.91 -7.61 -1.12
C VAL A 54 -0.46 -7.49 -1.57
N ASN A 55 0.46 -8.04 -0.79
CA ASN A 55 1.87 -8.08 -1.15
C ASN A 55 2.05 -9.04 -2.33
N SER A 56 2.40 -8.48 -3.49
CA SER A 56 2.53 -9.25 -4.73
C SER A 56 3.84 -10.01 -4.84
N ASP A 57 4.85 -9.64 -4.05
CA ASP A 57 6.19 -10.22 -4.09
C ASP A 57 6.80 -10.30 -2.68
N PRO A 58 6.19 -11.09 -1.77
CA PRO A 58 6.69 -11.23 -0.41
C PRO A 58 8.10 -11.82 -0.41
N THR A 59 8.94 -11.36 0.52
CA THR A 59 10.24 -11.98 0.78
C THR A 59 10.06 -13.47 1.08
N GLN A 60 10.82 -14.31 0.38
CA GLN A 60 10.83 -15.76 0.56
C GLN A 60 12.02 -16.15 1.43
N ILE A 61 11.74 -16.81 2.56
CA ILE A 61 12.79 -17.14 3.55
C ILE A 61 13.82 -18.07 2.94
N GLU A 62 13.38 -19.02 2.11
CA GLU A 62 14.25 -20.00 1.46
C GLU A 62 15.24 -19.33 0.50
N GLU A 63 14.80 -18.30 -0.24
CA GLU A 63 15.69 -17.54 -1.12
C GLU A 63 16.70 -16.70 -0.32
N VAL A 64 16.26 -16.10 0.79
CA VAL A 64 17.17 -15.35 1.67
C VAL A 64 18.22 -16.28 2.27
N GLU A 65 17.83 -17.45 2.78
CA GLU A 65 18.77 -18.43 3.31
C GLU A 65 19.75 -18.93 2.24
N GLN A 66 19.29 -19.12 1.01
CA GLN A 66 20.12 -19.61 -0.09
C GLN A 66 21.12 -18.56 -0.60
N PHE A 67 20.69 -17.31 -0.74
CA PHE A 67 21.45 -16.29 -1.50
C PHE A 67 22.02 -15.13 -0.67
N SER A 68 21.75 -15.08 0.64
CA SER A 68 22.19 -14.00 1.53
C SER A 68 23.69 -13.70 1.51
N ASN A 69 24.53 -14.68 1.17
CA ASN A 69 25.98 -14.51 1.06
C ASN A 69 26.44 -13.89 -0.26
N GLU A 70 25.58 -13.87 -1.28
CA GLU A 70 25.89 -13.33 -2.61
C GLU A 70 25.30 -11.94 -2.82
N PHE A 71 24.06 -11.73 -2.36
CA PHE A 71 23.35 -10.46 -2.48
C PHE A 71 22.20 -10.36 -1.47
N ASP A 72 21.62 -9.16 -1.34
CA ASP A 72 20.40 -8.96 -0.56
C ASP A 72 19.19 -9.54 -1.30
N ALA A 73 18.77 -10.74 -0.88
CA ALA A 73 17.63 -11.46 -1.44
C ALA A 73 16.27 -11.07 -0.81
N ASN A 74 16.23 -10.03 0.03
CA ASN A 74 14.96 -9.50 0.52
C ASN A 74 14.16 -8.87 -0.63
N ARG A 75 12.88 -9.25 -0.74
CA ARG A 75 11.94 -8.67 -1.71
C ARG A 75 11.09 -7.61 -1.01
N SER A 76 9.78 -7.83 -0.87
CA SER A 76 8.89 -6.94 -0.14
C SER A 76 8.50 -7.50 1.21
N THR A 77 8.71 -6.71 2.26
CA THR A 77 8.18 -6.95 3.61
C THR A 77 6.68 -6.66 3.69
N GLY A 78 6.14 -5.79 2.83
CA GLY A 78 4.71 -5.48 2.77
C GLY A 78 4.15 -4.96 4.09
N HIS A 79 4.85 -4.06 4.80
CA HIS A 79 4.46 -3.56 6.13
C HIS A 79 3.00 -3.09 6.27
N LEU A 80 2.39 -2.56 5.21
CA LEU A 80 0.97 -2.15 5.19
C LEU A 80 0.06 -3.09 4.40
N CYS A 81 0.58 -4.24 3.96
CA CYS A 81 -0.21 -5.28 3.32
C CYS A 81 -0.80 -6.20 4.39
N ALA A 82 -2.10 -6.48 4.25
CA ALA A 82 -2.81 -7.41 5.14
C ALA A 82 -2.82 -8.84 4.62
N ALA A 83 -2.40 -9.05 3.36
CA ALA A 83 -2.44 -10.34 2.68
C ALA A 83 -1.25 -10.53 1.71
N THR A 84 -1.06 -11.78 1.30
CA THR A 84 -0.23 -12.21 0.16
C THR A 84 -1.10 -13.10 -0.74
N VAL A 85 -0.54 -13.61 -1.85
CA VAL A 85 -1.23 -14.64 -2.67
C VAL A 85 -1.63 -15.88 -1.87
N ASN A 86 -0.94 -16.19 -0.79
CA ASN A 86 -1.18 -17.43 -0.04
C ASN A 86 -2.41 -17.34 0.89
N ASN A 87 -2.83 -16.14 1.29
CA ASN A 87 -3.91 -15.96 2.26
C ASN A 87 -4.96 -14.91 1.86
N PHE A 88 -4.87 -14.31 0.67
CA PHE A 88 -5.80 -13.27 0.23
C PHE A 88 -7.27 -13.70 0.30
N GLN A 89 -7.61 -14.92 -0.12
CA GLN A 89 -8.99 -15.42 -0.07
C GLN A 89 -9.54 -15.42 1.37
N GLN A 90 -8.77 -15.94 2.32
CA GLN A 90 -9.15 -15.98 3.73
C GLN A 90 -9.34 -14.56 4.29
N VAL A 91 -8.42 -13.65 3.98
CA VAL A 91 -8.50 -12.26 4.44
C VAL A 91 -9.73 -11.56 3.87
N LEU A 92 -10.07 -11.80 2.60
CA LEU A 92 -11.27 -11.26 1.98
C LEU A 92 -12.54 -11.82 2.64
N ASP A 93 -12.57 -13.12 2.90
CA ASP A 93 -13.71 -13.78 3.56
C ASP A 93 -13.94 -13.23 4.96
N ASP A 94 -12.88 -13.07 5.76
CA ASP A 94 -12.96 -12.45 7.08
C ASP A 94 -13.50 -11.01 7.03
N ILE A 95 -13.25 -10.25 5.97
CA ILE A 95 -13.78 -8.90 5.80
C ILE A 95 -15.26 -8.95 5.42
N LEU A 96 -15.63 -9.78 4.44
CA LEU A 96 -17.01 -9.91 3.96
C LEU A 96 -17.94 -10.44 5.06
N GLU A 97 -17.43 -11.31 5.93
CA GLU A 97 -18.16 -11.86 7.08
C GLU A 97 -18.09 -10.94 8.32
N GLY A 98 -17.47 -9.76 8.21
CA GLY A 98 -17.38 -8.77 9.28
C GLY A 98 -16.47 -9.16 10.45
N ARG A 99 -15.66 -10.21 10.30
CA ARG A 99 -14.69 -10.68 11.32
C ARG A 99 -13.44 -9.81 11.39
N LYS A 100 -13.12 -9.07 10.32
CA LYS A 100 -11.97 -8.17 10.24
C LYS A 100 -12.42 -6.74 10.00
N VAL A 101 -11.99 -5.83 10.86
CA VAL A 101 -12.30 -4.39 10.79
C VAL A 101 -11.07 -3.58 10.40
N PRO A 102 -11.24 -2.44 9.70
CA PRO A 102 -10.14 -1.56 9.33
C PRO A 102 -9.51 -0.92 10.57
N SER A 103 -8.19 -0.77 10.53
CA SER A 103 -7.43 -0.01 11.53
C SER A 103 -7.16 1.40 11.03
N LYS A 104 -7.16 2.39 11.92
CA LYS A 104 -6.84 3.78 11.57
C LYS A 104 -5.33 4.01 11.65
N LEU A 105 -4.76 4.60 10.60
CA LEU A 105 -3.36 5.03 10.58
C LEU A 105 -3.30 6.56 10.66
N SER A 106 -2.42 7.08 11.53
CA SER A 106 -2.18 8.52 11.60
C SER A 106 -1.27 8.95 10.44
N ARG A 107 -1.56 10.10 9.84
CA ARG A 107 -0.75 10.70 8.77
C ARG A 107 -0.16 12.02 9.26
N ILE A 108 0.98 12.39 8.69
CA ILE A 108 1.69 13.61 9.05
C ILE A 108 1.12 14.79 8.26
N SER A 109 0.58 15.77 8.97
CA SER A 109 0.17 17.07 8.41
C SER A 109 1.34 18.04 8.38
N VAL A 110 1.52 18.73 7.25
CA VAL A 110 2.64 19.65 7.04
C VAL A 110 2.11 21.05 6.74
N HIS A 111 2.65 22.04 7.45
CA HIS A 111 2.43 23.44 7.14
C HIS A 111 3.69 24.06 6.56
N VAL A 112 3.59 24.68 5.39
CA VAL A 112 4.67 25.45 4.77
C VAL A 112 4.28 26.93 4.80
N LYS A 113 5.05 27.75 5.54
CA LYS A 113 4.73 29.18 5.74
C LYS A 113 3.27 29.38 6.19
N SER A 114 2.83 28.59 7.16
CA SER A 114 1.44 28.56 7.68
C SER A 114 0.36 28.07 6.70
N HIS A 115 0.72 27.59 5.51
CA HIS A 115 -0.23 26.97 4.57
C HIS A 115 -0.19 25.46 4.74
N LEU A 116 -1.34 24.86 5.06
CA LEU A 116 -1.49 23.41 5.13
C LEU A 116 -1.35 22.80 3.74
N LEU A 117 -0.48 21.80 3.58
CA LEU A 117 -0.40 21.03 2.34
C LEU A 117 -1.66 20.18 2.17
N SER A 118 -2.12 20.03 0.93
CA SER A 118 -3.35 19.27 0.60
C SER A 118 -3.20 17.76 0.77
N THR A 119 -1.97 17.26 0.92
CA THR A 119 -1.66 15.84 1.09
C THR A 119 -0.99 15.60 2.43
N TYR A 120 -1.43 14.52 3.10
CA TYR A 120 -0.86 14.07 4.36
C TYR A 120 0.12 12.91 4.09
N ALA A 121 1.31 12.94 4.67
CA ALA A 121 2.28 11.87 4.45
C ALA A 121 1.97 10.65 5.34
N LEU A 122 2.04 9.43 4.79
CA LEU A 122 1.81 8.20 5.56
C LEU A 122 3.08 7.69 6.23
N ASN A 123 4.22 7.68 5.52
CA ASN A 123 5.47 7.14 6.04
C ASN A 123 6.35 8.23 6.66
N ASP A 124 6.78 9.21 5.87
CA ASP A 124 7.74 10.24 6.26
C ASP A 124 7.60 11.50 5.39
N ILE A 125 8.39 12.52 5.75
CA ILE A 125 8.52 13.76 4.97
C ILE A 125 9.99 13.96 4.63
N LEU A 126 10.28 14.07 3.34
CA LEU A 126 11.60 14.45 2.86
C LEU A 126 11.66 15.97 2.67
N ILE A 127 12.56 16.63 3.42
CA ILE A 127 12.94 18.03 3.17
C ILE A 127 14.36 18.03 2.61
N ALA A 128 14.51 18.47 1.36
CA ALA A 128 15.78 18.46 0.66
C ALA A 128 15.93 19.66 -0.27
N HIS A 129 17.18 20.02 -0.56
CA HIS A 129 17.52 21.00 -1.58
C HIS A 129 17.13 20.43 -2.96
N PRO A 130 16.55 21.25 -3.86
CA PRO A 130 16.09 20.76 -5.16
C PRO A 130 17.24 20.28 -6.07
N CYS A 131 18.45 20.82 -5.88
CA CYS A 131 19.65 20.35 -6.56
C CYS A 131 20.23 19.12 -5.83
N PRO A 132 20.34 17.95 -6.50
CA PRO A 132 21.01 16.78 -5.96
C PRO A 132 22.43 17.11 -5.46
N ALA A 133 22.88 16.40 -4.42
CA ALA A 133 24.20 16.58 -3.80
C ALA A 133 24.48 17.97 -3.19
N THR A 134 23.50 18.87 -3.14
CA THR A 134 23.63 20.16 -2.44
C THR A 134 23.18 20.05 -0.99
N LEU A 135 23.87 20.73 -0.08
CA LEU A 135 23.53 20.74 1.34
C LEU A 135 22.25 21.54 1.61
N SER A 136 21.40 20.99 2.46
CA SER A 136 20.26 21.70 3.04
C SER A 136 20.60 22.13 4.46
N ARG A 137 20.34 23.39 4.81
CA ARG A 137 20.57 23.91 6.16
C ARG A 137 19.25 24.04 6.90
N PHE A 138 19.14 23.36 8.04
CA PHE A 138 17.94 23.37 8.88
C PHE A 138 18.25 23.90 10.27
N SER A 139 17.24 24.45 10.91
CA SER A 139 17.25 24.77 12.35
C SER A 139 16.01 24.15 12.97
N PHE A 140 16.20 23.34 14.00
CA PHE A 140 15.12 22.80 14.81
C PHE A 140 15.05 23.63 16.09
N LYS A 141 13.84 24.02 16.49
CA LYS A 141 13.57 24.71 17.75
C LYS A 141 12.72 23.81 18.62
#